data_AF-A0A528TMQ7-F1
#
_entry.id   AF-A0A528TMQ7-F1
#
_cell.length_a   1.000
_cell.length_b   1.000
_cell.length_c   1.000
_cell.angle_alpha   90.00
_cell.angle_beta   90.00
_cell.angle_gamma   90.00
#
_symmetry.space_group_name_H-M   'P 1'
#
loop_
_entity.id
_entity.type
_entity.pdbx_description
1 polymer ?
#
loop_
_entity_poly.entity_id
_entity_poly.type
_entity_poly.pdbx_seq_one_letter_code
_entity_poly.pdbx_strand_id
1 'polypeptide(L)'
;IGKKTADLTEADLPALKAELLKMKANAKLVGEVTASQTALATGEVDVLVGGGEWVTAGLAKENPALDFSIPKEGAVLWSQSLAMFKESKNKDMALKFIQYILSPEGQARLATSSCYWGMPSNKKAALTDEQKKILRFDEQPGFLARAQAYPAPNAD
;
A
#
# COMPACT_ATOMS: atom_id res chain seq x y z
N ILE A 1 11.35 -3.06 -16.72
CA ILE A 1 12.59 -3.52 -17.42
C ILE A 1 13.25 -4.76 -16.77
N GLY A 2 12.56 -5.50 -15.89
CA GLY A 2 13.07 -6.78 -15.35
C GLY A 2 14.10 -6.69 -14.21
N LYS A 3 14.55 -5.50 -13.83
CA LYS A 3 15.45 -5.27 -12.69
C LYS A 3 14.71 -5.31 -11.35
N LYS A 4 15.42 -5.71 -10.29
CA LYS A 4 14.95 -5.50 -8.90
C LYS A 4 15.03 -4.02 -8.56
N THR A 5 14.18 -3.55 -7.64
CA THR A 5 14.12 -2.12 -7.29
C THR A 5 15.43 -1.60 -6.68
N ALA A 6 16.16 -2.47 -5.96
CA ALA A 6 17.45 -2.16 -5.38
C ALA A 6 18.57 -1.96 -6.41
N ASP A 7 18.40 -2.47 -7.64
CA ASP A 7 19.39 -2.40 -8.71
C ASP A 7 19.11 -1.26 -9.71
N LEU A 8 18.05 -0.48 -9.47
CA LEU A 8 17.66 0.63 -10.34
C LEU A 8 18.54 1.85 -10.08
N THR A 9 19.10 2.40 -11.15
CA THR A 9 19.90 3.64 -11.13
C THR A 9 19.28 4.72 -12.00
N GLU A 10 19.80 5.94 -11.94
CA GLU A 10 19.33 7.02 -12.83
C GLU A 10 19.42 6.66 -14.32
N ALA A 11 20.43 5.85 -14.70
CA ALA A 11 20.61 5.38 -16.08
C ALA A 11 19.44 4.51 -16.57
N ASP A 12 18.63 3.95 -15.67
CA ASP A 12 17.45 3.15 -16.01
C ASP A 12 16.18 3.99 -16.25
N LEU A 13 16.16 5.25 -15.82
CA LEU A 13 14.98 6.12 -15.91
C LEU A 13 14.44 6.28 -17.34
N PRO A 14 15.26 6.44 -18.40
CA PRO A 14 14.75 6.51 -19.77
C PRO A 14 14.00 5.25 -20.20
N ALA A 15 14.50 4.07 -19.83
CA ALA A 15 13.88 2.79 -20.18
C ALA A 15 12.60 2.56 -19.38
N LEU A 16 12.57 2.93 -18.09
CA LEU A 16 11.36 2.92 -17.27
C LEU A 16 10.28 3.84 -17.85
N LYS A 17 10.64 5.07 -18.21
CA LYS A 17 9.73 6.04 -18.84
C LYS A 17 9.12 5.48 -20.13
N ALA A 18 9.93 4.87 -20.99
CA ALA A 18 9.46 4.29 -22.23
C ALA A 18 8.37 3.22 -21.98
N GLU A 19 8.55 2.34 -21.00
CA GLU A 19 7.54 1.33 -20.67
C GLU A 19 6.30 1.90 -20.00
N LEU A 20 6.45 2.84 -19.06
CA LEU A 20 5.30 3.48 -18.41
C LEU A 20 4.42 4.24 -19.42
N LEU A 21 5.02 4.82 -20.48
CA LEU A 21 4.26 5.47 -21.55
C LEU A 21 3.47 4.47 -22.40
N LYS A 22 4.00 3.26 -22.65
CA LYS A 22 3.23 2.19 -23.32
C LYS A 22 2.07 1.73 -22.46
N MET A 23 2.29 1.57 -21.14
CA MET A 23 1.22 1.21 -20.21
C MET A 23 0.14 2.30 -20.15
N LYS A 24 0.54 3.57 -20.11
CA LYS A 24 -0.38 4.72 -20.10
C LYS A 24 -1.28 4.75 -21.34
N ALA A 25 -0.77 4.36 -22.51
CA ALA A 25 -1.57 4.31 -23.73
C ALA A 25 -2.75 3.31 -23.65
N ASN A 26 -2.65 2.30 -22.78
CA ASN A 26 -3.71 1.33 -22.50
C ASN A 26 -4.54 1.67 -21.25
N ALA A 27 -4.18 2.73 -20.52
CA ALA A 27 -4.84 3.07 -19.27
C ALA A 27 -6.09 3.91 -19.54
N LYS A 28 -7.24 3.48 -19.01
CA LYS A 28 -8.47 4.26 -19.01
C LYS A 28 -8.33 5.55 -18.20
N LEU A 29 -7.63 5.49 -17.07
CA LEU A 29 -7.38 6.62 -16.17
C LEU A 29 -6.08 6.41 -15.37
N VAL A 30 -5.57 7.51 -14.82
CA VAL A 30 -4.54 7.52 -13.77
C VAL A 30 -5.11 8.35 -12.63
N GLY A 31 -5.28 7.75 -11.46
CA GLY A 31 -6.03 8.34 -10.35
C GLY A 31 -5.45 8.03 -8.99
N GLU A 32 -6.02 8.67 -7.97
CA GLU A 32 -5.77 8.38 -6.57
C GLU A 32 -6.68 7.23 -6.07
N VAL A 33 -6.62 6.91 -4.78
CA VAL A 33 -7.31 5.78 -4.15
C VAL A 33 -8.82 5.76 -4.43
N THR A 34 -9.51 6.87 -4.16
CA THR A 34 -10.97 7.02 -4.24
C THR A 34 -11.46 6.88 -5.68
N ALA A 35 -10.81 7.54 -6.63
CA ALA A 35 -11.12 7.43 -8.05
C ALA A 35 -10.88 6.00 -8.55
N SER A 36 -9.81 5.35 -8.10
CA SER A 36 -9.51 3.96 -8.47
C SER A 36 -10.51 2.97 -7.87
N GLN A 37 -10.91 3.17 -6.62
CA GLN A 37 -11.97 2.38 -5.98
C GLN A 37 -13.30 2.56 -6.70
N THR A 38 -13.66 3.80 -7.04
CA THR A 38 -14.88 4.09 -7.79
C THR A 38 -14.87 3.39 -9.13
N ALA A 39 -13.78 3.49 -9.90
CA ALA A 39 -13.68 2.86 -11.21
C ALA A 39 -13.77 1.32 -11.15
N LEU A 40 -13.21 0.69 -10.11
CA LEU A 40 -13.35 -0.75 -9.86
C LEU A 40 -14.78 -1.11 -9.45
N ALA A 41 -15.41 -0.32 -8.58
CA ALA A 41 -16.76 -0.56 -8.08
C ALA A 41 -17.82 -0.39 -9.18
N THR A 42 -17.64 0.56 -10.09
CA THR A 42 -18.56 0.80 -11.21
C THR A 42 -18.31 -0.11 -12.41
N GLY A 43 -17.21 -0.87 -12.41
CA GLY A 43 -16.78 -1.68 -13.55
C GLY A 43 -16.25 -0.86 -14.73
N GLU A 44 -15.86 0.40 -14.50
CA GLU A 44 -15.19 1.21 -15.52
C GLU A 44 -13.79 0.66 -15.86
N VAL A 45 -13.16 -0.03 -14.92
CA VAL A 45 -11.91 -0.78 -15.12
C VAL A 45 -12.00 -2.15 -14.47
N ASP A 46 -11.42 -3.16 -15.12
CA ASP A 46 -11.32 -4.52 -14.56
C ASP A 46 -10.04 -4.73 -13.73
N VAL A 47 -8.98 -3.96 -14.02
CA VAL A 47 -7.65 -4.14 -13.44
C VAL A 47 -7.04 -2.81 -13.06
N LEU A 48 -6.50 -2.74 -11.84
CA LEU A 48 -5.66 -1.65 -11.37
C LEU A 48 -4.21 -2.12 -11.22
N VAL A 49 -3.27 -1.40 -11.85
CA VAL A 49 -1.83 -1.59 -11.63
C VAL A 49 -1.33 -0.54 -10.65
N GLY A 50 -0.56 -0.97 -9.65
CA GLY A 50 -0.11 -0.09 -8.57
C GLY A 50 -1.14 0.07 -7.43
N GLY A 51 -2.07 -0.88 -7.30
CA GLY A 51 -2.98 -1.01 -6.16
C GLY A 51 -2.51 -2.06 -5.14
N GLY A 52 -3.38 -2.37 -4.18
CA GLY A 52 -3.14 -3.39 -3.15
C GLY A 52 -4.37 -3.56 -2.26
N GLU A 53 -4.15 -4.04 -1.04
CA GLU A 53 -5.19 -4.16 -0.02
C GLU A 53 -5.85 -2.81 0.28
N TRP A 54 -5.09 -1.71 0.18
CA TRP A 54 -5.59 -0.36 0.45
C TRP A 54 -6.62 0.16 -0.55
N VAL A 55 -6.70 -0.43 -1.74
CA VAL A 55 -7.80 -0.17 -2.69
C VAL A 55 -8.94 -1.16 -2.49
N THR A 56 -8.61 -2.44 -2.33
CA THR A 56 -9.57 -3.55 -2.47
C THR A 56 -10.32 -3.87 -1.18
N ALA A 57 -9.68 -3.76 -0.01
CA ALA A 57 -10.27 -4.21 1.27
C ALA A 57 -11.53 -3.45 1.67
N GLY A 58 -11.60 -2.14 1.37
CA GLY A 58 -12.80 -1.33 1.62
C GLY A 58 -14.00 -1.74 0.78
N LEU A 59 -13.76 -2.35 -0.38
CA LEU A 59 -14.79 -2.80 -1.33
C LEU A 59 -15.11 -4.30 -1.18
N ALA A 60 -14.36 -5.04 -0.36
CA ALA A 60 -14.46 -6.51 -0.29
C ALA A 60 -15.85 -7.04 0.07
N LYS A 61 -16.66 -6.26 0.81
CA LYS A 61 -18.04 -6.61 1.13
C LYS A 61 -19.01 -6.37 -0.02
N GLU A 62 -18.78 -5.31 -0.78
CA GLU A 62 -19.65 -4.89 -1.89
C GLU A 62 -19.34 -5.65 -3.17
N ASN A 63 -18.07 -6.00 -3.38
CA ASN A 63 -17.60 -6.79 -4.50
C ASN A 63 -16.67 -7.93 -4.03
N PRO A 64 -17.25 -9.10 -3.66
CA PRO A 64 -16.48 -10.27 -3.23
C PRO A 64 -15.59 -10.89 -4.31
N ALA A 65 -15.77 -10.52 -5.58
CA ALA A 65 -14.93 -10.97 -6.68
C ALA A 65 -13.66 -10.11 -6.85
N LEU A 66 -13.59 -8.95 -6.20
CA LEU A 66 -12.42 -8.09 -6.24
C LEU A 66 -11.30 -8.68 -5.39
N ASP A 67 -10.10 -8.77 -5.96
CA ASP A 67 -8.91 -9.28 -5.29
C ASP A 67 -7.67 -8.46 -5.70
N PHE A 68 -6.56 -8.66 -5.00
CA PHE A 68 -5.24 -8.17 -5.39
C PHE A 68 -4.23 -9.32 -5.45
N SER A 69 -3.15 -9.13 -6.20
CA SER A 69 -2.06 -10.08 -6.23
C SER A 69 -0.71 -9.38 -6.29
N ILE A 70 0.31 -10.02 -5.72
CA ILE A 70 1.70 -9.63 -5.88
C ILE A 70 2.33 -10.55 -6.92
N PRO A 71 2.74 -10.04 -8.10
CA PRO A 71 3.38 -10.83 -9.14
C PRO A 71 4.62 -11.61 -8.63
N LYS A 72 5.00 -12.67 -9.33
CA LYS A 72 6.16 -13.51 -8.96
C LYS A 72 7.48 -12.72 -8.96
N GLU A 73 7.56 -11.67 -9.78
CA GLU A 73 8.69 -10.75 -9.87
C GLU A 73 8.83 -9.90 -8.60
N GLY A 74 7.73 -9.68 -7.89
CA GLY A 74 7.58 -8.87 -6.69
C GLY A 74 6.80 -7.59 -6.91
N ALA A 75 6.56 -6.86 -5.82
CA ALA A 75 5.91 -5.55 -5.82
C ALA A 75 6.60 -4.61 -4.82
N VAL A 76 6.42 -3.30 -4.99
CA VAL A 76 6.96 -2.30 -4.07
C VAL A 76 6.21 -2.37 -2.75
N LEU A 77 6.94 -2.47 -1.64
CA LEU A 77 6.39 -2.35 -0.30
C LEU A 77 6.12 -0.88 0.00
N TRP A 78 4.85 -0.58 0.22
CA TRP A 78 4.47 0.68 0.83
C TRP A 78 4.52 0.56 2.35
N SER A 79 5.21 1.51 2.98
CA SER A 79 5.38 1.58 4.43
C SER A 79 5.30 3.03 4.85
N GLN A 80 4.57 3.29 5.95
CA GLN A 80 4.44 4.61 6.54
C GLN A 80 4.88 4.57 7.99
N SER A 81 5.60 5.61 8.38
CA SER A 81 6.10 5.78 9.74
C SER A 81 5.71 7.15 10.26
N LEU A 82 5.38 7.22 11.55
CA LEU A 82 5.25 8.49 12.25
C LEU A 82 6.63 8.97 12.69
N ALA A 83 6.93 10.24 12.45
CA ALA A 83 8.13 10.89 12.94
C ALA A 83 7.75 12.13 13.76
N MET A 84 8.53 12.41 14.80
CA MET A 84 8.44 13.66 15.55
C MET A 84 9.51 14.62 15.04
N PHE A 85 9.10 15.83 14.64
CA PHE A 85 10.04 16.88 14.28
C PHE A 85 10.97 17.22 15.44
N LYS A 86 12.27 17.41 15.15
CA LYS A 86 13.29 17.78 16.13
C LYS A 86 12.92 19.03 16.94
N GLU A 87 12.26 19.99 16.27
CA GLU A 87 11.86 21.29 16.80
C GLU A 87 10.42 21.34 17.31
N SER A 88 9.75 20.18 17.47
CA SER A 88 8.39 20.15 18.01
C SER A 88 8.32 20.86 19.36
N LYS A 89 7.36 21.77 19.51
CA LYS A 89 7.08 22.49 20.76
C LYS A 89 6.27 21.65 21.76
N ASN A 90 5.75 20.50 21.33
CA ASN A 90 4.86 19.63 22.09
C ASN A 90 5.35 18.17 22.08
N LYS A 91 6.63 17.94 22.43
CA LYS A 91 7.29 16.62 22.30
C LYS A 91 6.59 15.52 23.10
N ASP A 92 6.17 15.81 24.33
CA ASP A 92 5.50 14.82 25.17
C ASP A 92 4.15 14.37 24.59
N MET A 93 3.37 15.32 24.06
CA MET A 93 2.10 15.01 23.40
C MET A 93 2.31 14.28 22.07
N ALA A 94 3.31 14.67 21.28
CA ALA A 94 3.67 13.97 20.05
C ALA A 94 4.08 12.52 20.34
N LEU A 95 4.89 12.30 21.40
CA LEU A 95 5.29 10.96 21.82
C LEU A 95 4.08 10.12 22.27
N LYS A 96 3.18 10.68 23.09
CA LYS A 96 1.95 10.00 23.51
C LYS A 96 1.07 9.64 22.31
N PHE A 97 0.97 10.53 21.31
CA PHE A 97 0.23 10.25 20.08
C PHE A 97 0.85 9.10 19.29
N ILE A 98 2.18 9.11 19.09
CA ILE A 98 2.90 8.01 18.42
C ILE A 98 2.68 6.69 19.16
N GLN A 99 2.82 6.68 20.48
CA GLN A 99 2.57 5.49 21.31
C GLN A 99 1.14 4.98 21.15
N TYR A 100 0.15 5.88 21.12
CA TYR A 100 -1.24 5.50 20.87
C TYR A 100 -1.42 4.90 19.48
N ILE A 101 -0.90 5.51 18.42
CA ILE A 101 -1.05 4.98 17.05
C ILE A 101 -0.37 3.62 16.90
N LEU A 102 0.72 3.34 17.63
CA LEU A 102 1.40 2.04 17.61
C LEU A 102 0.75 0.98 18.53
N SER A 103 -0.17 1.36 19.41
CA SER A 103 -0.90 0.43 20.28
C SER A 103 -1.79 -0.55 19.48
N PRO A 104 -2.20 -1.69 20.06
CA PRO A 104 -3.19 -2.58 19.46
C PRO A 104 -4.44 -1.87 18.94
N GLU A 105 -4.99 -0.93 19.72
CA GLU A 105 -6.21 -0.20 19.40
C GLU A 105 -5.97 0.84 18.31
N GLY A 106 -4.86 1.59 18.39
CA GLY A 106 -4.50 2.58 17.39
C GLY A 106 -4.21 1.96 16.02
N GLN A 107 -3.49 0.84 16.00
CA GLN A 107 -3.22 0.10 14.76
C GLN A 107 -4.48 -0.52 14.17
N ALA A 108 -5.39 -1.06 14.99
CA ALA A 108 -6.67 -1.57 14.47
C ALA A 108 -7.50 -0.44 13.84
N ARG A 109 -7.59 0.72 14.50
CA ARG A 109 -8.31 1.89 13.96
C ARG A 109 -7.71 2.37 12.64
N LEU A 110 -6.38 2.42 12.54
CA LEU A 110 -5.71 2.84 11.32
C LEU A 110 -5.88 1.82 10.20
N ALA A 111 -5.75 0.53 10.51
CA ALA A 111 -5.87 -0.57 9.55
C ALA A 111 -7.26 -0.68 8.90
N THR A 112 -8.30 -0.15 9.55
CA THR A 112 -9.68 -0.17 9.05
C THR A 112 -10.27 1.24 8.92
N SER A 113 -9.42 2.23 8.65
CA SER A 113 -9.87 3.61 8.44
C SER A 113 -10.81 3.72 7.24
N SER A 114 -11.73 4.69 7.27
CA SER A 114 -12.66 4.92 6.15
C SER A 114 -11.97 5.48 4.90
N CYS A 115 -10.79 6.07 5.02
CA CYS A 115 -10.03 6.57 3.86
C CYS A 115 -9.47 5.42 3.02
N TYR A 116 -8.94 4.40 3.69
CA TYR A 116 -8.49 3.12 3.13
C TYR A 116 -8.12 2.19 4.28
N TRP A 117 -8.10 0.90 3.98
CA TRP A 117 -7.61 -0.12 4.89
C TRP A 117 -6.13 -0.40 4.63
N GLY A 118 -5.40 -0.93 5.60
CA GLY A 118 -3.99 -1.23 5.43
C GLY A 118 -3.52 -2.27 6.42
N MET A 119 -2.52 -3.06 6.04
CA MET A 119 -1.92 -4.03 6.95
C MET A 119 -1.27 -3.31 8.15
N PRO A 120 -1.69 -3.56 9.40
CA PRO A 120 -1.04 -2.93 10.54
C PRO A 120 0.37 -3.47 10.74
N SER A 121 1.28 -2.62 11.19
CA SER A 121 2.65 -3.03 11.53
C SER A 121 2.71 -3.80 12.86
N ASN A 122 1.73 -3.57 13.75
CA ASN A 122 1.60 -4.30 15.00
C ASN A 122 0.74 -5.55 14.81
N LYS A 123 1.37 -6.74 14.90
CA LYS A 123 0.68 -8.04 14.83
C LYS A 123 -0.37 -8.26 15.92
N LYS A 124 -0.35 -7.45 16.99
CA LYS A 124 -1.34 -7.47 18.07
C LYS A 124 -2.49 -6.48 17.85
N ALA A 125 -2.60 -5.85 16.68
CA ALA A 125 -3.72 -4.97 16.36
C ALA A 125 -5.06 -5.65 16.73
N ALA A 126 -5.90 -4.93 17.46
CA ALA A 126 -7.18 -5.39 18.00
C ALA A 126 -8.26 -5.51 16.91
N LEU A 127 -7.96 -6.28 15.86
CA LEU A 127 -8.83 -6.54 14.71
C LEU A 127 -9.70 -7.78 14.96
N THR A 128 -10.92 -7.75 14.42
CA THR A 128 -11.81 -8.93 14.37
C THR A 128 -11.27 -9.97 13.39
N ASP A 129 -11.75 -11.20 13.50
CA ASP A 129 -11.36 -12.27 12.56
C ASP A 129 -11.81 -11.98 11.13
N GLU A 130 -12.97 -11.34 10.96
CA GLU A 130 -13.43 -10.87 9.65
C GLU A 130 -12.47 -9.83 9.05
N GLN A 131 -12.04 -8.85 9.85
CA GLN A 131 -11.08 -7.84 9.41
C GLN A 131 -9.73 -8.45 9.04
N LYS A 132 -9.23 -9.41 9.84
CA LYS A 132 -7.98 -10.13 9.53
C LYS A 132 -8.08 -10.94 8.25
N LYS A 133 -9.24 -11.54 7.98
CA LYS A 133 -9.50 -12.28 6.74
C LYS A 133 -9.52 -11.34 5.53
N ILE A 134 -10.21 -10.20 5.61
CA ILE A 134 -10.24 -9.19 4.54
C ILE A 134 -8.82 -8.65 4.26
N LEU A 135 -8.05 -8.41 5.32
CA LEU A 135 -6.66 -7.96 5.23
C LEU A 135 -5.68 -9.08 4.85
N ARG A 136 -6.15 -10.32 4.66
CA ARG A 136 -5.34 -11.49 4.25
C ARG A 136 -4.11 -11.67 5.13
N PHE A 137 -4.31 -11.66 6.45
CA PHE A 137 -3.25 -11.77 7.45
C PHE A 137 -2.41 -13.03 7.31
N ASP A 138 -3.04 -14.14 6.94
CA ASP A 138 -2.43 -15.45 6.73
C ASP A 138 -1.50 -15.50 5.51
N GLU A 139 -1.74 -14.65 4.51
CA GLU A 139 -0.93 -14.58 3.30
C GLU A 139 0.26 -13.60 3.39
N GLN A 140 0.28 -12.76 4.44
CA GLN A 140 1.31 -11.73 4.60
C GLN A 140 2.75 -12.24 4.57
N PRO A 141 3.11 -13.39 5.17
CA PRO A 141 4.46 -13.93 5.03
C PRO A 141 4.89 -14.11 3.58
N GLY A 142 3.96 -14.57 2.72
CA GLY A 142 4.20 -14.74 1.29
C GLY A 142 4.33 -13.41 0.55
N PHE A 143 3.52 -12.42 0.90
CA PHE A 143 3.61 -11.08 0.32
C PHE A 143 4.93 -10.40 0.66
N LEU A 144 5.31 -10.41 1.94
CA LEU A 144 6.56 -9.82 2.42
C LEU A 144 7.80 -10.49 1.80
N ALA A 145 7.77 -11.80 1.55
CA ALA A 145 8.86 -12.50 0.86
C ALA A 145 9.09 -12.04 -0.59
N ARG A 146 8.08 -11.43 -1.23
CA ARG A 146 8.15 -10.89 -2.60
C ARG A 146 8.19 -9.36 -2.65
N ALA A 147 8.06 -8.72 -1.51
CA ALA A 147 8.05 -7.27 -1.41
C ALA A 147 9.46 -6.71 -1.63
N GLN A 148 9.54 -5.58 -2.33
CA GLN A 148 10.79 -4.89 -2.62
C GLN A 148 10.71 -3.47 -2.06
N ALA A 149 11.82 -2.93 -1.56
CA ALA A 149 11.85 -1.54 -1.12
C ALA A 149 11.57 -0.58 -2.28
N TYR A 150 11.10 0.64 -1.97
CA TYR A 150 11.02 1.70 -2.96
C TYR A 150 12.40 1.92 -3.60
N PRO A 151 12.49 2.01 -4.93
CA PRO A 151 13.73 2.36 -5.57
C PRO A 151 14.10 3.80 -5.20
N ALA A 152 15.37 4.03 -4.91
CA ALA A 152 15.94 5.35 -4.67
C ALA A 152 17.15 5.52 -5.60
N PRO A 153 16.92 5.75 -6.91
CA PRO A 153 17.96 5.64 -7.94
C PRO A 153 19.08 6.69 -7.84
N ASN A 154 18.88 7.69 -6.98
CA ASN A 154 19.75 8.83 -6.72
C ASN A 154 20.13 8.97 -5.23
N ALA A 155 19.83 7.96 -4.41
CA ALA A 155 20.22 7.96 -3.00
C ALA A 155 21.68 7.54 -2.87
N ASP A 156 22.58 8.49 -3.14
CA ASP A 156 23.95 8.50 -2.63
C ASP A 156 24.01 9.19 -1.26
#